data_AF-A0A6I2XWN6-F1
#
_entry.id   AF-A0A6I2XWN6-F1
#
_cell.length_a   1.000
_cell.length_b   1.000
_cell.length_c   1.000
_cell.angle_alpha   90.00
_cell.angle_beta   90.00
_cell.angle_gamma   90.00
#
_symmetry.space_group_name_H-M   'P 1'
#
loop_
_entity.id
_entity.type
_entity.pdbx_description
1 polymer ?
#
loop_
_entity_poly.entity_id
_entity_poly.type
_entity_poly.pdbx_seq_one_letter_code
_entity_poly.pdbx_strand_id
1 'polypeptide(L)'
;MPGLQKVHWEGDPAAVTRSARRSGHVEAYVPDLVTGMDLFLPASVSADISDAEQAIRSINEPGAGFDNADPLARFLLRAEAVASSSMEG
;
A
#
# COMPACT_ATOMS: atom_id res chain seq x y z
N MET A 1 -13.63 -15.20 4.01
CA MET A 1 -14.76 -14.38 4.46
C MET A 1 -14.16 -13.26 5.26
N PRO A 2 -14.12 -12.05 4.68
CA PRO A 2 -13.43 -10.92 5.27
C PRO A 2 -14.25 -10.45 6.46
N GLY A 3 -13.58 -10.09 7.55
CA GLY A 3 -14.30 -9.66 8.73
C GLY A 3 -13.46 -9.57 9.98
N LEU A 4 -14.10 -9.07 11.02
CA LEU A 4 -13.50 -8.97 12.34
C LEU A 4 -13.53 -10.35 13.01
N GLN A 5 -12.37 -10.80 13.46
CA GLN A 5 -12.21 -12.03 14.21
C GLN A 5 -11.66 -11.71 15.60
N LYS A 6 -12.23 -12.34 16.62
CA LYS A 6 -11.68 -12.27 17.97
C LYS A 6 -10.41 -13.12 18.02
N VAL A 7 -9.27 -12.46 18.13
CA VAL A 7 -7.96 -13.10 18.26
C VAL A 7 -7.37 -12.76 19.62
N HIS A 8 -6.54 -13.66 20.15
CA HIS A 8 -5.71 -13.35 21.29
C HIS A 8 -4.41 -12.70 20.82
N TRP A 9 -4.19 -11.47 21.23
CA TRP A 9 -2.93 -10.77 21.08
C TRP A 9 -2.04 -11.07 22.29
N GLU A 10 -0.86 -11.64 22.04
CA GLU A 10 0.09 -12.02 23.10
C GLU A 10 0.75 -10.80 23.78
N GLY A 11 0.74 -9.63 23.15
CA GLY A 11 1.52 -8.48 23.61
C GLY A 11 3.00 -8.62 23.22
N ASP A 12 3.63 -7.50 22.88
CA ASP A 12 5.08 -7.48 22.64
C ASP A 12 5.77 -6.73 23.80
N PRO A 13 6.47 -7.43 24.72
CA PRO A 13 7.16 -6.81 25.84
C PRO A 13 8.19 -5.74 25.43
N ALA A 14 8.74 -5.82 24.21
CA ALA A 14 9.72 -4.88 23.67
C ALA A 14 9.07 -3.67 22.97
N ALA A 15 7.76 -3.68 22.73
CA ALA A 15 7.10 -2.61 22.00
C ALA A 15 7.20 -1.25 22.68
N VAL A 16 7.12 -0.16 21.90
CA VAL A 16 7.35 1.20 22.40
C VAL A 16 6.17 1.70 23.26
N THR A 17 4.94 1.36 22.89
CA THR A 17 3.74 1.86 23.57
C THR A 17 3.22 0.87 24.62
N ARG A 18 2.61 1.41 25.68
CA ARG A 18 1.97 0.58 26.74
C ARG A 18 0.85 -0.30 26.18
N SER A 19 0.12 0.16 25.16
CA SER A 19 -0.95 -0.62 24.53
C SER A 19 -0.39 -1.84 23.79
N ALA A 20 0.68 -1.69 23.03
CA ALA A 20 1.28 -2.79 22.27
C ALA A 20 1.91 -3.88 23.16
N ARG A 21 2.40 -3.52 24.36
CA ARG A 21 2.94 -4.46 25.35
C ARG A 21 1.90 -5.34 26.05
N ARG A 22 0.63 -4.95 26.04
CA ARG A 22 -0.41 -5.68 26.79
C ARG A 22 -0.93 -6.84 25.96
N SER A 23 -1.06 -8.01 26.60
CA SER A 23 -1.84 -9.11 26.05
C SER A 23 -3.34 -8.86 26.21
N GLY A 24 -4.16 -9.49 25.36
CA GLY A 24 -5.61 -9.38 25.46
C GLY A 24 -6.36 -9.91 24.24
N HIS A 25 -7.68 -9.84 24.27
CA HIS A 25 -8.50 -10.11 23.09
C HIS A 25 -8.70 -8.83 22.29
N VAL A 26 -8.54 -8.93 20.98
CA VAL A 26 -8.79 -7.86 20.03
C VAL A 26 -9.65 -8.38 18.89
N GLU A 27 -10.38 -7.47 18.25
CA GLU A 27 -11.06 -7.74 17.00
C GLU A 27 -10.10 -7.38 15.87
N ALA A 28 -9.45 -8.39 15.29
CA ALA A 28 -8.56 -8.20 14.16
C ALA A 28 -9.35 -8.35 12.86
N TYR A 29 -9.18 -7.40 11.94
CA TYR A 29 -9.69 -7.54 10.59
C TYR A 29 -8.82 -8.55 9.83
N VAL A 30 -9.44 -9.61 9.33
CA VAL A 30 -8.80 -10.61 8.48
C VAL A 30 -9.30 -10.38 7.05
N PRO A 31 -8.45 -9.90 6.13
CA PRO A 31 -8.84 -9.72 4.73
C PRO A 31 -8.98 -11.08 4.04
N ASP A 32 -9.70 -11.09 2.92
CA ASP A 32 -9.65 -12.25 2.02
C ASP A 32 -8.27 -12.38 1.39
N LEU A 33 -7.87 -13.62 1.13
CA LEU A 33 -6.64 -13.89 0.40
C LEU A 33 -6.83 -13.50 -1.07
N VAL A 34 -5.87 -12.76 -1.60
CA VAL A 34 -5.78 -12.50 -3.05
C VAL A 34 -5.41 -13.78 -3.81
N THR A 35 -4.71 -14.71 -3.13
CA THR A 35 -4.33 -16.00 -3.71
C THR A 35 -5.56 -16.84 -4.05
N GLY A 36 -5.65 -17.30 -5.30
CA GLY A 36 -6.76 -18.10 -5.79
C GLY A 36 -8.02 -17.30 -6.13
N MET A 37 -7.97 -15.97 -6.04
CA MET A 37 -9.04 -15.11 -6.52
C MET A 37 -9.14 -15.18 -8.04
N ASP A 38 -10.33 -15.46 -8.56
CA ASP A 38 -10.61 -15.39 -10.00
C ASP A 38 -10.82 -13.92 -10.39
N LEU A 39 -9.71 -13.25 -10.68
CA LEU A 39 -9.69 -11.85 -11.09
C LEU A 39 -9.91 -11.76 -12.60
N PHE A 40 -11.13 -11.37 -12.99
CA PHE A 40 -11.40 -11.00 -14.37
C PHE A 40 -10.96 -9.55 -14.63
N LEU A 41 -10.00 -9.37 -15.55
CA LEU A 41 -9.60 -8.06 -16.04
C LEU A 41 -10.23 -7.81 -17.41
N PRO A 42 -11.21 -6.89 -17.53
CA PRO A 42 -11.75 -6.49 -18.82
C PRO A 42 -10.65 -5.99 -19.75
N ALA A 43 -10.81 -6.19 -21.06
CA ALA A 43 -9.80 -5.80 -22.05
C ALA A 43 -9.40 -4.33 -21.96
N SER A 44 -10.35 -3.43 -21.65
CA SER A 44 -10.06 -2.01 -21.44
C SER A 44 -9.14 -1.76 -20.24
N VAL A 45 -9.39 -2.44 -19.11
CA VAL A 45 -8.55 -2.33 -17.92
C VAL A 45 -7.16 -2.89 -18.18
N SER A 46 -7.05 -4.01 -18.91
CA SER A 46 -5.76 -4.57 -19.31
C SER A 46 -4.95 -3.63 -20.22
N ALA A 47 -5.63 -2.87 -21.09
CA ALA A 47 -4.99 -1.85 -21.90
C ALA A 47 -4.47 -0.70 -21.05
N ASP A 48 -5.28 -0.17 -20.12
CA ASP A 48 -4.88 0.90 -19.20
C ASP A 48 -3.68 0.47 -18.33
N ILE A 49 -3.66 -0.78 -17.86
CA ILE A 49 -2.52 -1.35 -17.12
C ILE A 49 -1.27 -1.38 -18.00
N SER A 50 -1.40 -1.84 -19.24
CA SER A 50 -0.26 -1.95 -20.17
C SER A 50 0.35 -0.56 -20.47
N ASP A 51 -0.49 0.45 -20.64
CA ASP A 51 -0.07 1.83 -20.86
C ASP A 51 0.67 2.39 -19.63
N ALA A 52 0.13 2.14 -18.43
CA ALA A 52 0.76 2.54 -17.18
C ALA A 52 2.13 1.85 -16.97
N GLU A 53 2.23 0.55 -17.24
CA GLU A 53 3.49 -0.20 -17.17
C GLU A 53 4.52 0.35 -18.15
N GLN A 54 4.11 0.69 -19.37
CA GLN A 54 4.99 1.28 -20.38
C GLN A 54 5.50 2.66 -19.95
N ALA A 55 4.63 3.50 -19.37
CA ALA A 55 5.01 4.81 -18.84
C ALA A 55 5.99 4.70 -17.67
N ILE A 56 5.77 3.74 -16.75
CA ILE A 56 6.70 3.49 -15.64
C ILE A 56 8.05 3.01 -16.18
N ARG A 57 8.06 2.11 -17.16
CA ARG A 57 9.29 1.61 -17.75
C ARG A 57 10.08 2.73 -18.41
N SER A 58 9.43 3.60 -19.19
CA SER A 58 10.10 4.68 -19.91
C SER A 58 10.76 5.70 -18.97
N ILE A 59 10.15 6.00 -17.83
CA ILE A 59 10.74 6.87 -16.80
C ILE A 59 11.97 6.22 -16.16
N ASN A 60 11.97 4.90 -16.02
CA ASN A 60 13.07 4.14 -15.39
C ASN A 60 14.19 3.75 -16.37
N GLU A 61 14.03 3.99 -17.68
CA GLU A 61 15.06 3.68 -18.67
C GLU A 61 16.34 4.51 -18.42
N PRO A 62 17.52 3.89 -18.43
CA PRO A 62 18.78 4.62 -18.33
C PRO A 62 18.90 5.68 -19.44
N GLY A 63 19.19 6.93 -19.05
CA GLY A 63 19.31 8.03 -20.01
C GLY A 63 17.99 8.71 -20.40
N ALA A 64 16.88 8.44 -19.70
CA ALA A 64 15.60 9.14 -19.87
C ALA A 64 15.62 10.65 -19.53
N GLY A 65 16.80 11.25 -19.30
CA GLY A 65 16.97 12.69 -19.09
C GLY A 65 16.66 13.18 -17.67
N PHE A 66 16.49 12.28 -16.71
CA PHE A 66 16.30 12.61 -15.29
C PHE A 66 17.61 12.62 -14.51
N ASP A 67 18.57 13.46 -14.92
CA ASP A 67 19.89 13.54 -14.29
C ASP A 67 19.85 14.08 -12.83
N ASN A 68 18.68 14.52 -12.34
CA ASN A 68 18.43 14.87 -10.95
C ASN A 68 16.93 14.81 -10.59
N ALA A 69 16.37 13.60 -10.41
CA ALA A 69 14.97 13.44 -10.00
C ALA A 69 14.70 13.71 -8.51
N ASP A 70 15.75 13.87 -7.69
CA ASP A 70 15.66 13.97 -6.22
C ASP A 70 14.68 15.05 -5.70
N PRO A 71 14.73 16.30 -6.19
CA PRO A 71 13.80 17.35 -5.76
C PRO A 71 12.35 17.04 -6.16
N LEU A 72 12.15 16.49 -7.35
CA LEU A 72 10.84 16.11 -7.87
C LEU A 72 10.24 14.95 -7.06
N ALA A 73 11.04 13.91 -6.77
CA ALA A 73 10.62 12.77 -5.97
C ALA A 73 10.18 13.21 -4.57
N ARG A 74 10.95 14.09 -3.90
CA ARG A 74 10.59 14.63 -2.57
C ARG A 74 9.31 15.45 -2.61
N PHE A 75 9.11 16.24 -3.66
CA PHE A 75 7.88 17.00 -3.86
C PHE A 75 6.67 16.07 -4.03
N LEU A 76 6.77 15.06 -4.90
CA LEU A 76 5.71 14.08 -5.15
C LEU A 76 5.34 13.30 -3.88
N LEU A 77 6.34 12.80 -3.14
CA LEU A 77 6.10 12.08 -1.88
C LEU A 77 5.38 12.95 -0.85
N ARG A 78 5.72 14.24 -0.76
CA ARG A 78 5.05 15.16 0.16
C ARG A 78 3.61 15.46 -0.29
N ALA A 79 3.40 15.66 -1.58
CA ALA A 79 2.07 15.90 -2.14
C ALA A 79 1.15 14.69 -1.88
N GLU A 80 1.65 13.48 -2.09
CA GLU A 80 0.90 12.24 -1.84
C GLU A 80 0.56 12.06 -0.36
N ALA A 81 1.52 12.31 0.54
CA ALA A 81 1.26 12.23 1.98
C ALA A 81 0.15 13.19 2.44
N VAL A 82 0.10 14.40 1.87
CA VAL A 82 -0.97 15.38 2.16
C VAL A 82 -2.31 14.91 1.59
N ALA A 83 -2.32 14.43 0.35
CA ALA A 83 -3.55 13.95 -0.30
C ALA A 83 -4.13 12.72 0.43
N SER A 84 -3.27 11.77 0.76
CA SER A 84 -3.61 10.56 1.53
C SER A 84 -4.19 10.90 2.90
N SER A 85 -3.52 11.77 3.67
CA SER A 85 -4.03 12.23 4.96
C SER A 85 -5.38 12.95 4.84
N SER A 86 -5.61 13.72 3.76
CA SER A 86 -6.88 14.39 3.52
C SER A 86 -8.02 13.44 3.19
N MET A 87 -7.74 12.27 2.62
CA MET A 87 -8.76 11.25 2.35
C MET A 87 -9.21 10.52 3.62
N GLU A 88 -8.33 10.44 4.61
CA GLU A 88 -8.60 9.71 5.86
C GLU A 88 -9.25 10.57 6.96
N GLY A 89 -9.16 11.90 6.87
CA GLY A 89 -9.80 12.86 7.78
C GLY A 89 -8.91 13.31 8.92
#